data_AF-A0A846PDB1-F1
#
_entry.id   AF-A0A846PDB1-F1
#
_cell.length_a   1.000
_cell.length_b   1.000
_cell.length_c   1.000
_cell.angle_alpha   90.00
_cell.angle_beta   90.00
_cell.angle_gamma   90.00
#
_symmetry.space_group_name_H-M   'P 1'
#
loop_
_entity.id
_entity.type
_entity.pdbx_description
1 polymer ?
#
loop_
_entity_poly.entity_id
_entity_poly.type
_entity_poly.pdbx_seq_one_letter_code
_entity_poly.pdbx_strand_id
1 'polypeptide(L)'
;GPGQAEKQRDVFLHHVVKDFDSQLNVYKEVTQAAEVLDSSETAYTKIQRTLSACQEFMRPVYIEIPRDMVDQEIAIPKDNNAIFYTTDESALKEAANEISLRIAASKMPVILVGVEVDRLYLK
;
A
#
# COMPACT_ATOMS: atom_id res chain seq x y z
N GLY A 1 17.02 -5.56 -3.54
CA GLY A 1 17.92 -4.67 -4.28
C GLY A 1 19.38 -4.93 -3.92
N PRO A 2 20.32 -4.22 -4.58
CA PRO A 2 21.71 -4.18 -4.13
C PRO A 2 21.82 -3.67 -2.70
N GLY A 3 22.90 -4.02 -2.00
CA GLY A 3 23.11 -3.60 -0.63
C GLY A 3 23.28 -2.07 -0.52
N GLN A 4 22.92 -1.49 0.63
CA GLN A 4 23.11 -0.06 0.90
C GLN A 4 24.59 0.36 0.77
N ALA A 5 25.50 -0.48 1.27
CA ALA A 5 26.94 -0.23 1.13
C ALA A 5 27.43 -0.30 -0.33
N GLU A 6 26.74 -1.08 -1.18
CA GLU A 6 27.06 -1.22 -2.60
C GLU A 6 26.57 -0.02 -3.40
N LYS A 7 25.46 0.62 -2.99
CA LYS A 7 24.95 1.85 -3.62
C LYS A 7 25.90 3.05 -3.49
N GLN A 8 26.68 3.11 -2.41
CA GLN A 8 27.63 4.21 -2.16
C GLN A 8 28.93 4.09 -2.96
N ARG A 9 29.22 2.92 -3.52
CA ARG A 9 30.39 2.69 -4.36
C ARG A 9 29.91 2.72 -5.80
N ASP A 10 30.50 3.57 -6.61
CA ASP A 10 30.15 3.79 -8.03
C ASP A 10 30.55 2.56 -8.87
N VAL A 11 29.88 1.43 -8.62
CA VAL A 11 30.20 0.12 -9.15
C VAL A 11 29.04 -0.28 -10.06
N PHE A 12 29.38 -0.52 -11.33
CA PHE A 12 28.52 -1.12 -12.34
C PHE A 12 27.99 -2.48 -11.86
N LEU A 13 26.90 -2.46 -11.10
CA LEU A 13 26.21 -3.65 -10.63
C LEU A 13 25.39 -4.24 -11.78
N HIS A 14 25.45 -5.57 -11.96
CA HIS A 14 24.93 -6.30 -13.13
C HIS A 14 23.40 -6.24 -13.35
N HIS A 15 22.64 -5.55 -12.50
CA HIS A 15 21.18 -5.37 -12.63
C HIS A 15 20.73 -3.93 -12.38
N VAL A 16 21.62 -2.94 -12.58
CA VAL A 16 21.29 -1.51 -12.51
C VAL A 16 21.23 -0.97 -13.93
N VAL A 17 20.08 -0.40 -14.30
CA VAL A 17 19.84 0.10 -15.67
C VAL A 17 20.29 1.56 -15.82
N LYS A 18 19.87 2.44 -14.89
CA LYS A 18 20.14 3.88 -14.96
C LYS A 18 20.64 4.44 -13.63
N ASP A 19 19.84 4.29 -12.59
CA ASP A 19 20.19 4.60 -11.21
C ASP A 19 19.57 3.56 -10.27
N PHE A 20 19.98 3.57 -9.00
CA PHE A 20 19.49 2.64 -7.99
C PHE A 20 18.01 2.81 -7.64
N ASP A 21 17.38 3.92 -8.06
CA ASP A 21 15.98 4.25 -7.75
C ASP A 21 15.04 3.92 -8.91
N SER A 22 15.58 3.58 -10.09
CA SER A 22 14.80 3.33 -11.31
C SER A 22 13.75 2.25 -11.11
N GLN A 23 14.08 1.17 -10.40
CA GLN A 23 13.13 0.11 -10.08
C GLN A 23 11.99 0.62 -9.19
N LEU A 24 12.33 1.33 -8.11
CA LEU A 24 11.35 1.93 -7.21
C LEU A 24 10.42 2.90 -7.96
N ASN A 25 10.97 3.74 -8.82
CA ASN A 25 10.21 4.74 -9.59
C ASN A 25 9.23 4.08 -10.56
N VAL A 26 9.61 2.99 -11.22
CA VAL A 26 8.66 2.24 -12.07
C VAL A 26 7.53 1.64 -11.24
N TYR A 27 7.83 1.03 -10.09
CA TYR A 27 6.79 0.39 -9.27
C TYR A 27 5.86 1.40 -8.59
N LYS A 28 6.33 2.63 -8.29
CA LYS A 28 5.47 3.72 -7.79
C LYS A 28 4.31 4.05 -8.73
N GLU A 29 4.49 3.88 -10.04
CA GLU A 29 3.44 4.18 -11.04
C GLU A 29 2.33 3.11 -11.10
N VAL A 30 2.61 1.88 -10.63
CA VAL A 30 1.72 0.72 -10.80
C VAL A 30 1.29 0.06 -9.49
N THR A 31 1.72 0.61 -8.35
CA THR A 31 1.38 0.09 -7.02
C THR A 31 0.79 1.17 -6.13
N GLN A 32 -0.02 0.75 -5.16
CA GLN A 32 -0.63 1.65 -4.18
C GLN A 32 0.40 2.24 -3.21
N ALA A 33 1.45 1.48 -2.92
CA ALA A 33 2.57 1.87 -2.08
C ALA A 33 3.83 1.13 -2.54
N ALA A 34 4.96 1.83 -2.53
CA ALA A 34 6.25 1.29 -2.96
C ALA A 34 7.36 1.79 -2.01
N GLU A 35 8.04 0.86 -1.33
CA GLU A 35 9.04 1.18 -0.31
C GLU A 35 10.35 0.40 -0.48
N VAL A 36 11.44 0.99 0.00
CA VAL A 36 12.74 0.32 0.17
C VAL A 36 13.06 0.22 1.67
N LEU A 37 13.37 -0.97 2.16
CA LEU A 37 13.73 -1.24 3.55
C LEU A 37 15.24 -1.04 3.77
N ASP A 38 15.68 0.21 3.70
CA ASP A 38 17.08 0.65 3.75
C ASP A 38 17.63 0.90 5.16
N SER A 39 16.79 0.82 6.19
CA SER A 39 17.16 1.06 7.58
C SER A 39 16.36 0.17 8.52
N SER A 40 17.03 -0.48 9.47
CA SER A 40 16.41 -1.36 10.47
C SER A 40 15.50 -0.58 11.42
N GLU A 41 15.80 0.70 11.65
CA GLU A 41 15.00 1.60 12.48
C GLU A 41 13.64 1.91 11.84
N THR A 42 13.57 1.97 10.51
CA THR A 42 12.34 2.35 9.76
C THR A 42 11.64 1.17 9.10
N ALA A 43 12.30 0.01 9.00
CA ALA A 43 11.81 -1.17 8.31
C ALA A 43 10.43 -1.62 8.82
N TYR A 44 10.23 -1.67 10.14
CA TYR A 44 8.94 -2.04 10.73
C TYR A 44 7.80 -1.13 10.24
N THR A 45 7.97 0.19 10.37
CA THR A 45 6.95 1.17 9.98
C THR A 45 6.67 1.14 8.48
N LYS A 46 7.72 1.00 7.64
CA LYS A 46 7.56 0.87 6.19
C LYS A 46 6.78 -0.39 5.82
N ILE A 47 7.08 -1.54 6.44
CA ILE A 47 6.33 -2.78 6.25
C ILE A 47 4.85 -2.60 6.64
N GLN A 48 4.60 -2.09 7.85
CA GLN A 48 3.22 -1.90 8.34
C GLN A 48 2.42 -0.97 7.42
N ARG A 49 3.00 0.15 7.00
CA ARG A 49 2.34 1.10 6.09
C ARG A 49 2.00 0.46 4.76
N THR A 50 2.96 -0.23 4.16
CA THR A 50 2.79 -0.83 2.83
C THR A 50 1.77 -1.97 2.85
N LEU A 51 1.80 -2.82 3.87
CA LEU A 51 0.81 -3.89 4.01
C LEU A 51 -0.58 -3.36 4.37
N SER A 52 -0.69 -2.33 5.22
CA SER A 52 -1.97 -1.67 5.53
C SER A 52 -2.60 -1.08 4.26
N ALA A 53 -1.80 -0.42 3.41
CA ALA A 53 -2.28 0.11 2.13
C ALA A 53 -2.76 -1.00 1.17
N CYS A 54 -2.07 -2.15 1.16
CA CYS A 54 -2.49 -3.31 0.37
C CYS A 54 -3.86 -3.82 0.81
N GLN A 55 -4.07 -3.94 2.12
CA GLN A 55 -5.32 -4.44 2.70
C GLN A 55 -6.48 -3.45 2.54
N GLU A 56 -6.26 -2.17 2.82
CA GLU A 56 -7.32 -1.15 2.72
C GLU A 56 -7.82 -1.01 1.28
N PHE A 57 -6.88 -0.84 0.34
CA PHE A 57 -7.24 -0.49 -1.03
C PHE A 57 -7.38 -1.72 -1.94
N MET A 58 -7.07 -2.91 -1.43
CA MET A 58 -7.08 -4.16 -2.19
C MET A 58 -6.33 -4.05 -3.52
N ARG A 59 -5.16 -3.39 -3.47
CA ARG A 59 -4.31 -3.04 -4.61
C ARG A 59 -2.87 -3.54 -4.38
N PRO A 60 -2.11 -3.82 -5.45
CA PRO A 60 -0.75 -4.32 -5.32
C PRO A 60 0.16 -3.28 -4.66
N VAL A 61 1.16 -3.77 -3.94
CA VAL A 61 2.19 -2.97 -3.27
C VAL A 61 3.58 -3.53 -3.58
N TYR A 62 4.61 -2.70 -3.43
CA TYR A 62 6.00 -3.04 -3.68
C TYR A 62 6.85 -2.82 -2.43
N ILE A 63 7.64 -3.83 -2.06
CA ILE A 63 8.65 -3.73 -1.00
C ILE A 63 9.97 -4.25 -1.57
N GLU A 64 10.99 -3.41 -1.56
CA GLU A 64 12.35 -3.78 -1.88
C GLU A 64 13.18 -3.94 -0.62
N ILE A 65 13.90 -5.06 -0.51
CA ILE A 65 14.84 -5.30 0.58
C ILE A 65 16.26 -5.32 0.00
N PRO A 66 17.13 -4.36 0.36
CA PRO A 66 18.56 -4.43 0.10
C PRO A 66 19.15 -5.72 0.69
N ARG A 67 20.08 -6.37 -0.02
CA ARG A 67 20.62 -7.67 0.43
C ARG A 67 21.25 -7.62 1.82
N ASP A 68 21.95 -6.53 2.16
CA ASP A 68 22.58 -6.32 3.46
C ASP A 68 21.61 -5.98 4.59
N MET A 69 20.33 -5.76 4.27
CA MET A 69 19.25 -5.49 5.22
C MET A 69 18.41 -6.72 5.55
N VAL A 70 18.57 -7.84 4.83
CA VAL A 70 17.72 -9.05 4.99
C VAL A 70 17.83 -9.65 6.39
N ASP A 71 19.06 -9.73 6.92
CA ASP A 71 19.35 -10.39 8.20
C ASP A 71 19.49 -9.38 9.36
N GLN A 72 19.20 -8.10 9.12
CA GLN A 72 19.26 -7.08 10.17
C GLN A 72 18.13 -7.25 11.17
N GLU A 73 18.45 -7.20 12.46
CA GLU A 73 17.43 -7.17 13.51
C GLU A 73 16.67 -5.84 13.47
N ILE A 74 15.34 -5.92 13.59
CA ILE A 74 14.46 -4.75 13.62
C ILE A 74 13.70 -4.72 14.95
N ALA A 75 13.47 -3.53 15.47
CA ALA A 75 12.63 -3.35 16.65
C ALA A 75 11.15 -3.48 16.27
N ILE A 76 10.42 -4.34 16.97
CA ILE A 76 8.96 -4.46 16.86
C ILE A 76 8.34 -3.71 18.05
N PRO A 77 7.64 -2.59 17.83
CA PRO A 77 6.89 -1.92 18.88
C PRO A 77 5.86 -2.85 19.52
N LYS A 78 5.66 -2.73 20.84
CA LYS A 78 4.62 -3.49 21.55
C LYS A 78 3.21 -3.13 21.09
N ASP A 79 3.01 -1.85 20.75
CA ASP A 79 1.76 -1.36 20.20
C ASP A 79 1.83 -1.42 18.67
N ASN A 80 1.17 -2.43 18.10
CA ASN A 80 0.98 -2.51 16.67
C ASN A 80 -0.14 -1.56 16.24
N ASN A 81 0.21 -0.29 16.02
CA ASN A 81 -0.73 0.67 15.46
C ASN A 81 -0.84 0.42 13.96
N ALA A 82 -1.83 -0.38 13.57
CA ALA A 82 -2.27 -0.42 12.18
C ALA A 82 -2.60 1.02 11.73
N ILE A 83 -2.14 1.38 10.53
CA ILE A 83 -2.44 2.69 9.96
C ILE A 83 -3.83 2.62 9.37
N PHE A 84 -4.81 3.16 10.09
CA PHE A 84 -6.18 3.26 9.60
C PHE A 84 -6.38 4.52 8.78
N TYR A 85 -7.09 4.38 7.66
CA TYR A 85 -7.56 5.52 6.90
C TYR A 85 -8.80 6.09 7.60
N THR A 86 -8.88 7.42 7.71
CA THR A 86 -10.01 8.07 8.36
C THR A 86 -11.18 8.17 7.40
N THR A 87 -12.35 7.69 7.84
CA THR A 87 -13.62 7.92 7.14
C THR A 87 -14.21 9.26 7.57
N ASP A 88 -14.70 10.04 6.61
CA ASP A 88 -15.56 11.19 6.91
C ASP A 88 -16.98 10.69 7.19
N GLU A 89 -17.32 10.57 8.47
CA GLU A 89 -18.62 10.11 8.94
C GLU A 89 -19.79 10.99 8.44
N SER A 90 -19.55 12.29 8.25
CA SER A 90 -20.57 13.20 7.72
C SER A 90 -20.85 12.89 6.26
N ALA A 91 -19.80 12.78 5.44
CA ALA A 91 -19.92 12.43 4.03
C ALA A 91 -20.53 11.04 3.82
N LEU A 92 -20.13 10.05 4.63
CA LEU A 92 -20.69 8.71 4.60
C LEU A 92 -22.20 8.72 4.86
N LYS A 93 -22.62 9.42 5.93
CA LYS A 93 -24.02 9.51 6.31
C LYS A 93 -24.85 10.24 5.25
N GLU A 94 -24.32 11.32 4.69
CA GLU A 94 -24.98 12.06 3.61
C GLU A 94 -25.20 11.18 2.38
N ALA A 95 -24.13 10.52 1.89
CA ALA A 95 -24.20 9.65 0.73
C ALA A 95 -25.17 8.47 0.94
N ALA A 96 -25.12 7.80 2.10
CA ALA A 96 -26.00 6.69 2.43
C ALA A 96 -27.47 7.11 2.45
N ASN A 97 -27.79 8.28 3.03
CA ASN A 97 -29.15 8.81 3.07
C ASN A 97 -29.65 9.15 1.66
N GLU A 98 -28.85 9.84 0.86
CA GLU A 98 -29.23 10.24 -0.49
C GLU A 98 -29.52 9.02 -1.38
N ILE A 99 -28.62 8.01 -1.36
CA ILE A 99 -28.79 6.76 -2.11
C ILE A 99 -30.06 6.03 -1.66
N SER A 100 -30.28 5.92 -0.34
CA SER A 100 -31.45 5.25 0.22
C SER A 100 -32.76 5.91 -0.20
N LEU A 101 -32.83 7.25 -0.17
CA LEU A 101 -34.00 8.02 -0.59
C LEU A 101 -34.29 7.83 -2.09
N ARG A 102 -33.25 7.84 -2.93
CA ARG A 102 -33.39 7.62 -4.39
C ARG A 102 -33.92 6.22 -4.70
N ILE A 103 -33.42 5.20 -3.99
CA ILE A 103 -33.90 3.82 -4.14
C ILE A 103 -35.37 3.73 -3.69
N ALA A 104 -35.73 4.30 -2.54
CA ALA A 104 -37.09 4.27 -2.00
C ALA A 104 -38.12 4.98 -2.90
N ALA A 105 -37.73 6.06 -3.57
CA ALA A 105 -38.59 6.79 -4.50
C ALA A 105 -38.73 6.12 -5.88
N SER A 106 -37.90 5.11 -6.19
CA SER A 106 -37.86 4.46 -7.49
C SER A 106 -38.96 3.39 -7.61
N LYS A 107 -39.64 3.33 -8.77
CA LYS A 107 -40.71 2.34 -8.99
C LYS A 107 -40.20 0.91 -9.23
N MET A 108 -39.04 0.78 -9.88
CA MET A 108 -38.42 -0.51 -10.23
C MET A 108 -36.89 -0.37 -10.18
N PRO A 109 -36.28 -0.27 -8.99
CA PRO A 109 -34.84 -0.17 -8.87
C PRO A 109 -34.15 -1.50 -9.25
N VAL A 110 -32.98 -1.39 -9.89
CA VAL A 110 -32.11 -2.53 -10.21
C VAL A 110 -30.72 -2.23 -9.67
N ILE A 111 -30.10 -3.22 -9.02
CA ILE A 111 -28.72 -3.15 -8.55
C ILE A 111 -27.85 -4.02 -9.45
N LEU A 112 -26.85 -3.44 -10.08
CA LEU A 112 -25.82 -4.16 -10.83
C LEU A 112 -24.60 -4.35 -9.93
N VAL A 113 -24.36 -5.60 -9.53
CA VAL A 113 -23.22 -5.96 -8.66
C VAL A 113 -21.98 -6.21 -9.51
N GLY A 114 -20.95 -5.39 -9.31
CA GLY A 114 -19.67 -5.50 -10.01
C GLY A 114 -18.62 -6.30 -9.24
N VAL A 115 -17.47 -6.53 -9.89
CA VAL A 115 -16.33 -7.30 -9.34
C VAL A 115 -15.72 -6.69 -8.07
N GLU A 116 -15.87 -5.38 -7.87
CA GLU A 116 -15.33 -4.68 -6.69
C GLU A 116 -16.01 -5.12 -5.39
N VAL A 117 -17.24 -5.64 -5.44
CA VAL A 117 -17.93 -6.17 -4.25
C VAL A 117 -17.21 -7.40 -3.71
N ASP A 118 -16.72 -8.27 -4.60
CA ASP A 118 -15.90 -9.41 -4.20
C ASP A 118 -14.49 -8.96 -3.79
N ARG A 119 -13.87 -8.05 -4.56
CA ARG A 119 -12.54 -7.51 -4.24
C ARG A 119 -12.49 -6.87 -2.85
N LEU A 120 -13.51 -6.10 -2.47
CA LEU A 120 -13.57 -5.38 -1.20
C LEU A 120 -14.28 -6.17 -0.08
N TYR A 121 -14.62 -7.44 -0.32
CA TYR A 121 -15.32 -8.30 0.65
C TYR A 121 -16.60 -7.69 1.23
N LEU A 122 -17.35 -6.95 0.41
CA LEU A 122 -18.63 -6.34 0.80
C LEU A 122 -19.74 -7.40 0.71
N LYS A 123 -19.81 -8.29 1.70
CA LYS A 123 -20.84 -9.34 1.80
C LYS A 123 -21.72 -9.12 3.02
#